data_AF-A0A1A9V0T8-F1
#
_entry.id   AF-A0A1A9V0T8-F1
#
_cell.length_a   1.000
_cell.length_b   1.000
_cell.length_c   1.000
_cell.angle_alpha   90.00
_cell.angle_beta   90.00
_cell.angle_gamma   90.00
#
_symmetry.space_group_name_H-M   'P 1'
#
loop_
_entity.id
_entity.type
_entity.pdbx_description
1 polymer ?
#
loop_
_entity_poly.entity_id
_entity_poly.type
_entity_poly.pdbx_seq_one_letter_code
_entity_poly.pdbx_strand_id
1 'polypeptide(L)'
;MNINLPSFNVKNLIKEAGHSLSRAVQLTEEKLGTTERTEYDQEFQTLAEHADATKLWTEKIVKNTESVLVPNPQNRVEDFIFEKIDKSKPQRLSNLEHLALDMIEAGGDFGQDVPYGQVLIKVGQAEQKLGHCERDFIGSTSICFTQPLRTFLEGDMKIITKERGLLESKR
;
A
#
# COMPACT_ATOMS: atom_id res chain seq x y z
N MET A 1 10.93 -60.66 42.84
CA MET A 1 10.26 -60.45 41.55
C MET A 1 10.81 -59.14 40.99
N ASN A 2 11.68 -59.19 39.98
CA ASN A 2 12.17 -57.99 39.30
C ASN A 2 11.96 -58.23 37.80
N ILE A 3 10.94 -57.57 37.24
CA ILE A 3 10.61 -57.65 35.83
C ILE A 3 11.44 -56.58 35.13
N ASN A 4 12.44 -57.01 34.36
CA ASN A 4 13.25 -56.11 33.54
C ASN A 4 12.58 -56.01 32.17
N LEU A 5 11.90 -54.89 31.90
CA LEU A 5 11.31 -54.60 30.59
C LEU A 5 12.43 -54.14 29.63
N PRO A 6 12.54 -54.71 28.42
CA PRO A 6 13.50 -54.23 27.43
C PRO A 6 13.15 -52.80 26.99
N SER A 7 14.13 -51.89 27.04
CA SER A 7 13.99 -50.50 26.61
C SER A 7 13.65 -50.43 25.12
N PHE A 8 12.46 -49.91 24.81
CA PHE A 8 12.03 -49.64 23.44
C PHE A 8 12.87 -48.50 22.85
N ASN A 9 13.73 -48.79 21.87
CA ASN A 9 14.68 -47.82 21.31
C ASN A 9 14.04 -47.01 20.18
N VAL A 10 13.25 -46.01 20.56
CA VAL A 10 12.55 -45.04 19.69
C VAL A 10 13.49 -44.39 18.66
N LYS A 11 14.79 -44.26 18.97
CA LYS A 11 15.77 -43.65 18.06
C LYS A 11 16.01 -44.48 16.79
N ASN A 12 15.93 -45.81 16.87
CA ASN A 12 16.12 -46.69 15.72
C ASN A 12 14.88 -46.65 14.79
N LEU A 13 13.68 -46.61 15.38
CA LEU A 13 12.41 -46.50 14.65
C LEU A 13 12.31 -45.17 13.87
N ILE A 14 12.72 -44.05 14.50
CA ILE A 14 12.74 -42.73 13.85
C ILE A 14 13.74 -42.70 12.69
N LYS A 15 14.90 -43.36 12.84
CA LYS A 15 15.93 -43.41 11.80
C LYS A 15 15.50 -44.24 10.59
N GLU A 16 14.84 -45.37 10.81
CA GLU A 16 14.30 -46.21 9.74
C GLU A 16 13.10 -45.57 9.03
N ALA A 17 12.23 -44.87 9.77
CA ALA A 17 11.13 -44.10 9.20
C ALA A 17 11.64 -42.92 8.36
N GLY A 18 12.67 -42.19 8.83
CA GLY A 18 13.28 -41.09 8.07
C GLY A 18 13.93 -41.55 6.77
N HIS A 19 14.61 -42.71 6.77
CA HIS A 19 15.19 -43.28 5.56
C HIS A 19 14.12 -43.78 4.57
N SER A 20 13.01 -44.32 5.09
CA SER A 20 11.89 -44.80 4.25
C SER A 20 11.10 -43.64 3.64
N LEU A 21 10.91 -42.55 4.39
CA LEU A 21 10.33 -41.29 3.88
C LEU A 21 11.22 -40.64 2.83
N SER A 22 12.54 -40.57 3.07
CA SER A 22 13.50 -40.04 2.10
C SER A 22 13.49 -40.85 0.79
N ARG A 23 13.45 -42.18 0.88
CA ARG A 23 13.34 -43.05 -0.29
C ARG A 23 11.98 -42.89 -1.01
N ALA A 24 10.89 -42.67 -0.28
CA ALA A 24 9.58 -42.40 -0.87
C ALA A 24 9.54 -41.03 -1.58
N VAL A 25 10.10 -39.98 -0.98
CA VAL A 25 10.25 -38.66 -1.62
C VAL A 25 11.09 -38.77 -2.89
N GLN A 26 12.23 -39.47 -2.82
CA GLN A 26 13.12 -39.67 -3.97
C GLN A 26 12.46 -40.50 -5.10
N LEU A 27 11.69 -41.55 -4.76
CA LEU A 27 10.89 -42.30 -5.74
C LEU A 27 9.76 -41.45 -6.36
N THR A 28 9.25 -40.46 -5.62
CA THR A 28 8.22 -39.54 -6.12
C THR A 28 8.85 -38.51 -7.05
N GLU A 29 10.04 -38.01 -6.72
CA GLU A 29 10.85 -37.12 -7.58
C GLU A 29 11.35 -37.83 -8.86
N GLU A 30 11.69 -39.11 -8.79
CA GLU A 30 12.14 -39.88 -9.97
C GLU A 30 10.97 -40.36 -10.87
N LYS A 31 9.76 -40.55 -10.32
CA LYS A 31 8.56 -40.94 -11.09
C LYS A 31 7.71 -39.76 -11.58
N LEU A 32 7.76 -38.60 -10.92
CA LEU A 32 7.36 -37.32 -11.49
C LEU A 32 8.49 -36.85 -12.39
N GLY A 33 8.62 -37.53 -13.53
CA GLY A 33 9.71 -37.33 -14.47
C GLY A 33 10.02 -35.85 -14.69
N THR A 34 11.33 -35.60 -14.76
CA THR A 34 12.04 -34.45 -15.32
C THR A 34 11.41 -33.95 -16.62
N THR A 35 10.23 -33.36 -16.51
CA THR A 35 9.62 -32.60 -17.59
C THR A 35 10.26 -31.24 -17.45
N GLU A 36 11.17 -30.92 -18.36
CA GLU A 36 11.76 -29.59 -18.42
C GLU A 36 10.65 -28.55 -18.32
N ARG A 37 10.81 -27.62 -17.39
CA ARG A 37 9.87 -26.52 -17.22
C ARG A 37 9.72 -25.83 -18.57
N THR A 38 8.50 -25.77 -19.09
CA THR A 38 8.27 -25.17 -20.42
C THR A 38 8.69 -23.72 -20.38
N GLU A 39 9.73 -23.29 -21.10
CA GLU A 39 10.20 -21.89 -21.09
C GLU A 39 9.13 -20.93 -21.61
N TYR A 40 9.09 -19.71 -21.08
CA TYR A 40 8.26 -18.66 -21.66
C TYR A 40 8.87 -18.19 -22.97
N ASP A 41 8.04 -17.92 -23.97
CA ASP A 41 8.52 -17.19 -25.14
C ASP A 41 8.98 -15.77 -24.78
N GLN A 42 9.81 -15.18 -25.64
CA GLN A 42 10.42 -13.87 -25.38
C GLN A 42 9.40 -12.74 -25.28
N GLU A 43 8.27 -12.84 -25.99
CA GLU A 43 7.21 -11.82 -25.98
C GLU A 43 6.51 -11.81 -24.62
N PHE A 44 6.16 -12.99 -24.10
CA PHE A 44 5.57 -13.14 -22.78
C PHE A 44 6.51 -12.66 -21.67
N GLN A 45 7.81 -13.00 -21.74
CA GLN A 45 8.79 -12.51 -20.77
C GLN A 45 8.84 -10.98 -20.73
N THR A 46 8.89 -10.35 -21.90
CA THR A 46 8.90 -8.88 -22.03
C THR A 46 7.61 -8.27 -21.44
N LEU A 47 6.44 -8.84 -21.76
CA LEU A 47 5.16 -8.39 -21.19
C LEU A 47 5.10 -8.56 -19.67
N ALA A 48 5.64 -9.65 -19.14
CA ALA A 48 5.69 -9.92 -17.71
C ALA A 48 6.57 -8.90 -16.98
N GLU A 49 7.73 -8.56 -17.53
CA GLU A 49 8.60 -7.51 -17.00
C GLU A 49 7.93 -6.13 -17.03
N HIS A 50 7.23 -5.79 -18.12
CA HIS A 50 6.47 -4.55 -18.22
C HIS A 50 5.33 -4.48 -17.19
N ALA A 51 4.63 -5.59 -16.94
CA ALA A 51 3.58 -5.66 -15.92
C ALA A 51 4.15 -5.44 -14.50
N ASP A 52 5.29 -6.05 -14.20
CA ASP A 52 5.98 -5.87 -12.91
C ASP A 52 6.44 -4.43 -12.71
N ALA A 53 7.04 -3.83 -13.74
CA ALA A 53 7.44 -2.42 -13.71
C ALA A 53 6.23 -1.50 -13.52
N THR A 54 5.14 -1.75 -14.25
CA THR A 54 3.91 -0.95 -14.17
C THR A 54 3.34 -0.99 -12.75
N LYS A 55 3.24 -2.17 -12.15
CA LYS A 55 2.81 -2.33 -10.75
C LYS A 55 3.69 -1.53 -9.79
N LEU A 56 5.00 -1.77 -9.84
CA LEU A 56 5.98 -1.16 -8.94
C LEU A 56 5.93 0.38 -9.00
N TRP A 57 5.89 0.93 -10.21
CA TRP A 57 5.88 2.38 -10.39
C TRP A 57 4.55 2.98 -9.97
N THR A 58 3.43 2.32 -10.29
CA THR A 58 2.10 2.78 -9.88
C THR A 58 1.98 2.81 -8.36
N GLU A 59 2.40 1.76 -7.66
CA GLU A 59 2.42 1.71 -6.18
C GLU A 59 3.25 2.84 -5.57
N LYS A 60 4.46 3.09 -6.10
CA LYS A 60 5.35 4.16 -5.63
C LYS A 60 4.75 5.54 -5.85
N ILE A 61 4.21 5.80 -7.05
CA ILE A 61 3.65 7.10 -7.42
C ILE A 61 2.42 7.41 -6.58
N VAL A 62 1.51 6.44 -6.40
CA VAL A 62 0.32 6.60 -5.56
C VAL A 62 0.72 6.90 -4.12
N LYS A 63 1.62 6.10 -3.53
CA LYS A 63 2.11 6.31 -2.15
C LYS A 63 2.73 7.70 -1.95
N ASN A 64 3.56 8.15 -2.90
CA ASN A 64 4.21 9.45 -2.80
C ASN A 64 3.20 10.60 -2.96
N THR A 65 2.26 10.46 -3.90
CA THR A 65 1.20 11.46 -4.12
C THR A 65 0.34 11.60 -2.87
N GLU A 66 -0.09 10.49 -2.26
CA GLU A 66 -0.86 10.53 -1.01
C GLU A 66 -0.11 11.19 0.15
N SER A 67 1.22 11.04 0.18
CA SER A 67 2.06 11.70 1.18
C SER A 67 2.16 13.21 0.96
N VAL A 68 1.94 13.69 -0.28
CA VAL A 68 1.81 15.12 -0.58
C VAL A 68 0.41 15.61 -0.21
N LEU A 69 -0.64 14.86 -0.55
CA LEU A 69 -2.02 15.27 -0.29
C LEU A 69 -2.35 15.29 1.21
N VAL A 70 -1.87 14.30 1.96
CA VAL A 70 -2.07 14.19 3.40
C VAL A 70 -0.75 13.80 4.05
N PRO A 71 0.09 14.78 4.42
CA PRO A 71 1.44 14.53 4.96
C PRO A 71 1.43 13.72 6.25
N ASN A 72 0.44 13.95 7.10
CA ASN A 72 0.30 13.26 8.38
C ASN A 72 -0.16 11.79 8.16
N PRO A 73 0.67 10.78 8.51
CA PRO A 73 0.31 9.37 8.33
C PRO A 73 -0.93 8.94 9.11
N GLN A 74 -1.16 9.47 10.31
CA GLN A 74 -2.33 9.16 11.13
C GLN A 74 -3.61 9.62 10.43
N ASN A 75 -3.61 10.84 9.89
CA ASN A 75 -4.75 11.36 9.13
C ASN A 75 -5.02 10.52 7.87
N ARG A 76 -3.98 10.01 7.19
CA ARG A 76 -4.16 9.10 6.04
C ARG A 76 -4.86 7.81 6.41
N VAL A 77 -4.45 7.19 7.51
CA VAL A 77 -5.07 5.94 8.00
C VAL A 77 -6.52 6.20 8.41
N GLU A 78 -6.76 7.30 9.12
CA GLU A 78 -8.10 7.71 9.50
C GLU A 78 -9.00 7.91 8.27
N ASP A 79 -8.55 8.68 7.28
CA ASP A 79 -9.30 8.95 6.04
C ASP A 79 -9.61 7.68 5.25
N PHE A 80 -8.67 6.73 5.23
CA PHE A 80 -8.89 5.42 4.62
C PHE A 80 -9.97 4.62 5.35
N ILE A 81 -9.99 4.66 6.69
CA ILE A 81 -11.02 3.98 7.49
C ILE A 81 -12.39 4.61 7.21
N PHE A 82 -12.49 5.95 7.23
CA PHE A 82 -13.74 6.67 6.92
C PHE A 82 -14.28 6.31 5.53
N GLU A 83 -13.40 6.23 4.53
CA GLU A 83 -13.74 5.80 3.17
C GLU A 83 -14.24 4.36 3.11
N LYS A 84 -13.69 3.44 3.92
CA LYS A 84 -14.14 2.04 3.96
C LYS A 84 -15.47 1.81 4.69
N ILE A 85 -15.88 2.72 5.56
CA ILE A 85 -17.15 2.64 6.32
C ILE A 85 -18.23 3.58 5.78
N ASP A 86 -18.02 4.14 4.57
CA ASP A 86 -18.92 5.09 3.89
C ASP A 86 -19.33 6.29 4.77
N LYS A 87 -18.40 6.78 5.60
CA LYS A 87 -18.61 7.98 6.40
C LYS A 87 -17.86 9.17 5.82
N SER A 88 -18.45 10.36 6.00
CA SER A 88 -17.78 11.60 5.63
C SER A 88 -16.48 11.76 6.40
N LYS A 89 -15.42 12.13 5.68
CA LYS A 89 -14.14 12.51 6.27
C LYS A 89 -14.32 13.77 7.13
N PRO A 90 -13.57 13.90 8.24
CA PRO A 90 -13.59 15.14 9.02
C PRO A 90 -13.02 16.28 8.18
N GLN A 91 -13.69 17.44 8.22
CA GLN A 91 -13.23 18.64 7.53
C GLN A 91 -12.11 19.29 8.34
N ARG A 92 -10.86 18.92 8.03
CA ARG A 92 -9.67 19.48 8.66
C ARG A 92 -9.27 20.75 7.92
N LEU A 93 -9.02 21.82 8.67
CA LEU A 93 -8.41 23.02 8.12
C LEU A 93 -6.96 22.74 7.77
N SER A 94 -6.51 23.29 6.65
CA SER A 94 -5.09 23.24 6.29
C SER A 94 -4.26 24.21 7.13
N ASN A 95 -2.93 24.06 7.10
CA ASN A 95 -2.05 24.95 7.86
C ASN A 95 -2.18 26.42 7.40
N LEU A 96 -2.42 26.62 6.09
CA LEU A 96 -2.65 27.93 5.50
C LEU A 96 -3.96 28.54 6.01
N GLU A 97 -4.99 27.72 6.17
CA GLU A 97 -6.29 28.18 6.69
C GLU A 97 -6.23 28.53 8.17
N HIS A 98 -5.51 27.76 9.00
CA HIS A 98 -5.27 28.14 10.41
C HIS A 98 -4.53 29.48 10.50
N LEU A 99 -3.44 29.63 9.75
CA LEU A 99 -2.67 30.89 9.71
C LEU A 99 -3.55 32.05 9.25
N ALA A 100 -4.35 31.86 8.21
CA ALA A 100 -5.26 32.87 7.70
C ALA A 100 -6.26 33.36 8.76
N LEU A 101 -6.86 32.45 9.52
CA LEU A 101 -7.81 32.79 10.59
C LEU A 101 -7.15 33.64 11.66
N ASP A 102 -6.01 33.19 12.19
CA ASP A 102 -5.28 33.90 13.24
C ASP A 102 -4.83 35.29 12.78
N MET A 103 -4.36 35.43 11.53
CA MET A 103 -3.93 36.72 10.98
C MET A 103 -5.09 37.69 10.78
N ILE A 104 -6.25 37.22 10.31
CA ILE A 104 -7.43 38.06 10.13
C ILE A 104 -8.00 38.49 11.48
N GLU A 105 -8.07 37.58 12.44
CA GLU A 105 -8.52 37.87 13.81
C GLU A 105 -7.58 38.87 14.49
N ALA A 106 -6.27 38.60 14.49
CA ALA A 106 -5.29 39.52 15.06
C ALA A 106 -5.31 40.90 14.39
N GLY A 107 -5.47 40.95 13.06
CA GLY A 107 -5.58 42.22 12.35
C GLY A 107 -6.85 43.01 12.70
N GLY A 108 -7.93 42.31 13.07
CA GLY A 108 -9.13 42.92 13.65
C GLY A 108 -8.86 43.51 15.03
N ASP A 109 -8.20 42.75 15.91
CA ASP A 109 -7.89 43.16 17.29
C ASP A 109 -6.89 44.32 17.38
N PHE A 110 -5.86 44.34 16.52
CA PHE A 110 -4.91 45.45 16.44
C PHE A 110 -5.55 46.73 15.86
N GLY A 111 -6.69 46.61 15.19
CA GLY A 111 -7.40 47.69 14.53
C GLY A 111 -7.06 47.81 13.05
N GLN A 112 -8.09 48.01 12.23
CA GLN A 112 -7.96 48.10 10.78
C GLN A 112 -7.42 49.45 10.30
N ASP A 113 -7.29 50.42 11.20
CA ASP A 113 -6.79 51.76 10.89
C ASP A 113 -5.27 51.88 11.07
N VAL A 114 -4.63 50.89 11.70
CA VAL A 114 -3.17 50.86 11.85
C VAL A 114 -2.52 50.06 10.71
N PRO A 115 -1.33 50.48 10.21
CA PRO A 115 -0.67 49.78 9.10
C PRO A 115 -0.44 48.29 9.37
N TYR A 116 -0.15 47.92 10.61
CA TYR A 116 0.10 46.52 10.99
C TYR A 116 -1.16 45.65 10.85
N GLY A 117 -2.31 46.10 11.38
CA GLY A 117 -3.58 45.38 11.27
C GLY A 117 -4.03 45.23 9.82
N GLN A 118 -3.88 46.28 9.00
CA GLN A 118 -4.18 46.21 7.56
C GLN A 118 -3.33 45.17 6.83
N VAL A 119 -2.04 45.09 7.13
CA VAL A 119 -1.14 44.09 6.52
C VAL A 119 -1.53 42.68 6.94
N LEU A 120 -1.81 42.45 8.23
CA LEU A 120 -2.23 41.14 8.72
C LEU A 120 -3.51 40.64 8.04
N ILE A 121 -4.54 41.49 7.95
CA ILE A 121 -5.79 41.15 7.26
C ILE A 121 -5.53 40.82 5.79
N LYS A 122 -4.73 41.66 5.10
CA LYS A 122 -4.45 41.48 3.67
C LYS A 122 -3.70 40.18 3.39
N VAL A 123 -2.69 39.85 4.21
CA VAL A 123 -1.93 38.61 4.06
C VAL A 123 -2.80 37.42 4.47
N GLY A 124 -3.57 37.49 5.56
CA GLY A 124 -4.48 36.44 5.97
C GLY A 124 -5.54 36.11 4.90
N GLN A 125 -6.07 37.11 4.19
CA GLN A 125 -6.95 36.89 3.03
C GLN A 125 -6.25 36.18 1.85
N ALA A 126 -4.95 36.42 1.66
CA ALA A 126 -4.17 35.71 0.64
C ALA A 126 -3.92 34.25 1.06
N GLU A 127 -3.56 34.02 2.32
CA GLU A 127 -3.40 32.68 2.91
C GLU A 127 -4.71 31.87 2.83
N GLN A 128 -5.86 32.51 3.08
CA GLN A 128 -7.17 31.85 2.94
C GLN A 128 -7.44 31.37 1.51
N LYS A 129 -7.05 32.16 0.50
CA LYS A 129 -7.17 31.77 -0.91
C LYS A 129 -6.22 30.63 -1.26
N LEU A 130 -4.99 30.65 -0.75
CA LEU A 130 -4.03 29.56 -0.94
C LEU A 130 -4.55 28.26 -0.30
N GLY A 131 -5.12 28.33 0.91
CA GLY A 131 -5.74 27.19 1.58
C GLY A 131 -6.93 26.59 0.79
N HIS A 132 -7.74 27.44 0.14
CA HIS A 132 -8.79 26.96 -0.77
C HIS A 132 -8.21 26.23 -1.99
N CYS A 133 -7.21 26.82 -2.66
CA CYS A 133 -6.55 26.17 -3.79
C CYS A 133 -5.91 24.83 -3.41
N GLU A 134 -5.29 24.75 -2.22
CA GLU A 134 -4.73 23.51 -1.69
C GLU A 134 -5.82 22.45 -1.47
N ARG A 135 -6.96 22.83 -0.88
CA ARG A 135 -8.09 21.94 -0.67
C ARG A 135 -8.65 21.40 -1.99
N ASP A 136 -8.80 22.26 -2.99
CA ASP A 136 -9.26 21.88 -4.33
C ASP A 136 -8.27 20.92 -5.00
N PHE A 137 -6.96 21.20 -4.88
CA PHE A 137 -5.90 20.32 -5.37
C PHE A 137 -5.95 18.94 -4.72
N ILE A 138 -6.13 18.87 -3.40
CA ILE A 138 -6.26 17.60 -2.65
C ILE A 138 -7.48 16.81 -3.13
N GLY A 139 -8.64 17.47 -3.25
CA GLY A 139 -9.88 16.83 -3.70
C GLY A 139 -9.77 16.31 -5.13
N SER A 140 -9.34 17.17 -6.07
CA SER A 140 -9.23 16.84 -7.49
C SER A 140 -8.21 15.72 -7.74
N THR A 141 -7.02 15.81 -7.14
CA THR A 141 -5.98 14.77 -7.28
C THR A 141 -6.44 13.44 -6.68
N SER A 142 -7.21 13.46 -5.60
CA SER A 142 -7.77 12.23 -5.03
C SER A 142 -8.73 11.53 -5.99
N ILE A 143 -9.67 12.27 -6.56
CA ILE A 143 -10.73 11.72 -7.43
C ILE A 143 -10.17 11.30 -8.79
N CYS A 144 -9.33 12.14 -9.40
CA CYS A 144 -8.90 11.96 -10.78
C CYS A 144 -7.62 11.14 -10.92
N PHE A 145 -6.87 10.90 -9.85
CA PHE A 145 -5.55 10.27 -9.93
C PHE A 145 -5.36 9.12 -8.93
N THR A 146 -5.41 9.37 -7.61
CA THR A 146 -5.06 8.33 -6.63
C THR A 146 -6.12 7.24 -6.51
N GLN A 147 -7.42 7.58 -6.53
CA GLN A 147 -8.50 6.60 -6.45
C GLN A 147 -8.52 5.63 -7.65
N PRO A 148 -8.50 6.08 -8.92
CA PRO A 148 -8.45 5.17 -10.07
C PRO A 148 -7.25 4.23 -10.05
N LEU A 149 -6.06 4.74 -9.67
CA LEU A 149 -4.85 3.92 -9.60
C LEU A 149 -4.91 2.89 -8.46
N ARG A 150 -5.52 3.23 -7.31
CA ARG A 150 -5.80 2.25 -6.25
C ARG A 150 -6.75 1.16 -6.75
N THR A 151 -7.82 1.52 -7.45
CA THR A 151 -8.76 0.54 -8.02
C THR A 151 -8.06 -0.39 -9.01
N PHE A 152 -7.21 0.15 -9.88
CA PHE A 152 -6.37 -0.65 -10.79
C PHE A 152 -5.42 -1.60 -10.05
N LEU A 153 -4.75 -1.11 -8.99
CA LEU A 153 -3.85 -1.93 -8.17
C LEU A 153 -4.58 -3.02 -7.39
N GLU A 154 -5.74 -2.70 -6.82
CA GLU A 154 -6.54 -3.61 -6.00
C GLU A 154 -7.40 -4.58 -6.81
N GLY A 155 -7.70 -4.26 -8.07
CA GLY A 155 -8.46 -5.07 -9.01
C GLY A 155 -7.56 -5.76 -10.04
N ASP A 156 -7.33 -5.10 -11.17
CA ASP A 156 -6.69 -5.67 -12.35
C ASP A 156 -5.30 -6.23 -12.04
N MET A 157 -4.44 -5.47 -11.35
CA MET A 157 -3.10 -5.93 -11.04
C MET A 157 -3.06 -7.13 -10.08
N LYS A 158 -4.03 -7.27 -9.18
CA LYS A 158 -4.15 -8.48 -8.35
C LYS A 158 -4.53 -9.69 -9.20
N ILE A 159 -5.44 -9.52 -10.16
CA ILE A 159 -5.85 -10.59 -11.08
C ILE A 159 -4.65 -11.01 -11.93
N ILE A 160 -3.94 -10.05 -12.56
CA ILE A 160 -2.73 -10.33 -13.36
C ILE A 160 -1.69 -11.10 -12.54
N THR A 161 -1.43 -10.65 -11.31
CA THR A 161 -0.47 -11.33 -10.41
C THR A 161 -0.91 -12.77 -10.12
N LYS A 162 -2.21 -12.98 -9.86
CA LYS A 162 -2.77 -14.30 -9.55
C LYS A 162 -2.69 -15.25 -10.75
N GLU A 163 -3.14 -14.81 -11.92
CA GLU A 163 -3.16 -15.64 -13.13
C GLU A 163 -1.73 -16.00 -13.58
N ARG A 164 -0.77 -15.06 -13.47
CA ARG A 164 0.64 -15.36 -13.73
C ARG A 164 1.19 -16.40 -12.73
N GLY A 165 0.82 -16.31 -11.45
CA GLY A 165 1.19 -17.32 -10.46
C GLY A 165 0.60 -18.71 -10.75
N LEU A 166 -0.64 -18.76 -11.23
CA LEU A 166 -1.27 -20.01 -11.68
C LEU A 166 -0.59 -20.59 -12.91
N LEU A 167 -0.23 -19.75 -13.89
CA LEU A 167 0.52 -20.15 -15.06
C LEU A 167 1.88 -20.72 -14.66
N GLU A 168 2.59 -20.06 -13.76
CA GLU A 168 3.89 -20.51 -13.26
C GLU A 168 3.79 -21.85 -12.54
N SER A 169 2.72 -22.09 -11.77
CA SER A 169 2.47 -23.37 -11.09
C SER A 169 2.08 -24.52 -12.03
N LYS A 170 1.59 -24.22 -13.24
CA LYS A 170 1.13 -25.22 -14.22
C LYS A 170 2.17 -25.54 -15.30
N ARG A 171 3.30 -24.82 -15.31
CA ARG A 171 4.48 -25.08 -16.14
C ARG A 171 5.39 -26.12 -15.50
#